data_AF-A0A7K6AP00-F1
#
_entry.id   AF-A0A7K6AP00-F1
#
_cell.length_a   1.000
_cell.length_b   1.000
_cell.length_c   1.000
_cell.angle_alpha   90.00
_cell.angle_beta   90.00
_cell.angle_gamma   90.00
#
_symmetry.space_group_name_H-M   'P 1'
#
loop_
_entity.id
_entity.type
_entity.pdbx_description
1 polymer ?
#
loop_
_entity_poly.entity_id
_entity_poly.type
_entity_poly.pdbx_seq_one_letter_code
_entity_poly.pdbx_strand_id
1 'polypeptide(L)'
;MFAILAERALGPRLYGVFPQGRLEQYIPSRRLRTEDLRDPAISREIAVKMSRFHGMVMPFNKEPKWLFGTMEWYLEQISELTFPEEEKLKKLNHLKSYNLQQEMRSLRELLEATPSPVVFCHNDVQEGQCGVMAALSLPQLHFIRHYLSEAAGCSKATPHQEEEMLTEINRFALASHFFWGLWSILQAKISTIPFGYLDYAQSRFDAYFQHKARCS
;
A
#
# COMPACT_ATOMS: atom_id res chain seq x y z
N MET A 1 10.40 -8.27 12.89
CA MET A 1 9.30 -8.76 12.04
C MET A 1 9.59 -10.13 11.45
N PHE A 2 10.60 -10.29 10.57
CA PHE A 2 10.90 -11.54 9.87
C PHE A 2 11.17 -12.75 10.78
N ALA A 3 11.90 -12.58 11.89
CA ALA A 3 12.13 -13.67 12.85
C ALA A 3 10.81 -14.21 13.43
N ILE A 4 9.87 -13.33 13.80
CA ILE A 4 8.56 -13.73 14.35
C ILE A 4 7.70 -14.44 13.29
N LEU A 5 7.74 -13.99 12.03
CA LEU A 5 7.03 -14.64 10.93
C LEU A 5 7.59 -16.05 10.65
N ALA A 6 8.92 -16.20 10.68
CA ALA A 6 9.59 -17.49 10.51
C ALA A 6 9.29 -18.43 11.69
N GLU A 7 9.36 -17.96 12.94
CA GLU A 7 9.05 -18.74 14.15
C GLU A 7 7.59 -19.21 14.17
N ARG A 8 6.65 -18.40 13.67
CA ARG A 8 5.23 -18.77 13.58
C ARG A 8 4.90 -19.60 12.34
N ALA A 9 5.88 -19.97 11.52
CA ALA A 9 5.70 -20.68 10.24
C ALA A 9 4.75 -19.95 9.26
N LEU A 10 4.73 -18.61 9.32
CA LEU A 10 3.92 -17.73 8.47
C LEU A 10 4.71 -17.12 7.32
N GLY A 11 5.98 -17.50 7.18
CA GLY A 11 6.88 -17.08 6.10
C GLY A 11 7.97 -18.12 5.84
N PRO A 12 8.85 -17.89 4.85
CA PRO A 12 10.00 -18.75 4.61
C PRO A 12 10.90 -18.81 5.86
N ARG A 13 11.55 -19.95 6.08
CA ARG A 13 12.52 -20.05 7.17
C ARG A 13 13.64 -19.04 6.99
N LEU A 14 13.99 -18.34 8.06
CA LEU A 14 15.08 -17.38 8.08
C LEU A 14 16.37 -18.09 8.49
N TYR A 15 17.38 -18.09 7.62
CA TYR A 15 18.69 -18.69 7.90
C TYR A 15 19.70 -17.69 8.47
N GLY A 16 19.54 -16.39 8.18
CA GLY A 16 20.42 -15.35 8.72
C GLY A 16 20.06 -13.95 8.24
N VAL A 17 20.53 -12.93 8.98
CA VAL A 17 20.35 -11.50 8.68
C VAL A 17 21.72 -10.81 8.74
N PHE A 18 22.01 -9.92 7.80
CA PHE A 18 23.25 -9.17 7.69
C PHE A 18 22.97 -7.73 7.21
N PRO A 19 23.93 -6.78 7.30
CA PRO A 19 23.65 -5.34 7.14
C PRO A 19 22.96 -4.91 5.83
N GLN A 20 23.08 -5.67 4.74
CA GLN A 20 22.43 -5.35 3.45
C GLN A 20 21.45 -6.44 2.98
N GLY A 21 21.05 -7.38 3.83
CA GLY A 21 20.17 -8.44 3.36
C GLY A 21 19.90 -9.56 4.35
N ARG A 22 19.30 -10.62 3.83
CA ARG A 22 18.91 -11.80 4.59
C ARG A 22 18.95 -13.05 3.71
N LEU A 23 19.17 -14.20 4.35
CA LEU A 23 19.07 -15.52 3.74
C LEU A 23 17.78 -16.19 4.20
N GLU A 24 16.95 -16.60 3.26
CA GLU A 24 15.64 -17.22 3.52
C GLU A 24 15.48 -18.50 2.71
N GLN A 25 14.59 -19.39 3.15
CA GLN A 25 14.20 -20.59 2.42
C GLN A 25 13.64 -20.23 1.04
N TYR A 26 14.20 -20.88 0.01
CA TYR A 26 13.59 -20.88 -1.31
C TYR A 26 12.31 -21.71 -1.30
N ILE A 27 11.20 -21.10 -1.73
CA ILE A 27 9.91 -21.75 -1.89
C ILE A 27 9.62 -21.83 -3.40
N PRO A 28 9.60 -23.04 -4.01
CA PRO A 28 9.22 -23.19 -5.41
C PRO A 28 7.80 -22.67 -5.62
N SER A 29 7.68 -21.54 -6.31
CA SER A 29 6.40 -20.91 -6.58
C SER A 29 6.46 -20.04 -7.83
N ARG A 30 5.29 -19.76 -8.41
CA ARG A 30 5.13 -18.70 -9.42
C ARG A 30 4.54 -17.48 -8.75
N ARG A 31 4.94 -16.28 -9.21
CA ARG A 31 4.25 -15.05 -8.82
C ARG A 31 2.87 -15.00 -9.48
N LEU A 32 1.91 -14.41 -8.78
CA LEU A 32 0.65 -14.04 -9.40
C LEU A 32 0.90 -12.89 -10.39
N ARG A 33 0.03 -12.81 -11.40
CA ARG A 33 -0.05 -11.72 -12.37
C ARG A 33 -1.33 -10.95 -12.11
N THR A 34 -1.45 -9.75 -12.66
CA THR A 34 -2.66 -8.92 -12.56
C THR A 34 -3.92 -9.65 -13.04
N GLU A 35 -3.79 -10.49 -14.06
CA GLU A 35 -4.90 -11.33 -14.58
C GLU A 35 -5.38 -12.38 -13.58
N ASP A 36 -4.48 -12.97 -12.79
CA ASP A 36 -4.83 -13.95 -11.76
C ASP A 36 -5.70 -13.33 -10.66
N LEU A 37 -5.52 -12.04 -10.38
CA LEU A 37 -6.26 -11.35 -9.31
C LEU A 37 -7.74 -11.13 -9.64
N ARG A 38 -8.09 -11.24 -10.91
CA ARG A 38 -9.48 -11.17 -11.38
C ARG A 38 -10.20 -12.51 -11.18
N ASP A 39 -9.47 -13.60 -10.96
CA ASP A 39 -10.07 -14.90 -10.67
C ASP A 39 -10.75 -14.88 -9.29
N PRO A 40 -12.06 -15.18 -9.20
CA PRO A 40 -12.80 -15.11 -7.95
C PRO A 40 -12.28 -16.09 -6.88
N ALA A 41 -11.74 -17.25 -7.26
CA ALA A 41 -11.20 -18.21 -6.31
C ALA A 41 -9.86 -17.73 -5.73
N ILE A 42 -8.98 -17.18 -6.57
CA ILE A 42 -7.72 -16.58 -6.12
C ILE A 42 -8.00 -15.36 -5.23
N SER A 43 -8.88 -14.46 -5.65
CA SER A 43 -9.27 -13.27 -4.88
C SER A 43 -9.81 -13.64 -3.50
N ARG A 44 -10.67 -14.68 -3.42
CA ARG A 44 -11.17 -15.22 -2.14
C ARG A 44 -10.03 -15.71 -1.24
N GLU A 45 -9.09 -16.50 -1.77
CA GLU A 45 -7.97 -17.02 -0.99
C GLU A 45 -7.08 -15.91 -0.44
N ILE A 46 -6.86 -14.84 -1.22
CA ILE A 46 -6.13 -13.66 -0.75
C ILE A 46 -6.91 -12.96 0.36
N ALA A 47 -8.22 -12.76 0.20
CA ALA A 47 -9.05 -12.10 1.21
C ALA A 47 -9.01 -12.84 2.57
N VAL A 48 -9.13 -14.17 2.54
CA VAL A 48 -9.04 -15.03 3.74
C VAL A 48 -7.66 -14.91 4.39
N LYS A 49 -6.59 -15.02 3.61
CA LYS A 49 -5.22 -14.90 4.13
C LYS A 49 -4.94 -13.51 4.72
N MET A 50 -5.42 -12.46 4.06
CA MET A 50 -5.31 -11.07 4.53
C MET A 50 -6.04 -10.88 5.86
N SER A 51 -7.26 -11.40 5.97
CA SER A 51 -8.07 -11.35 7.20
C SER A 51 -7.35 -12.02 8.38
N ARG A 52 -6.81 -13.22 8.15
CA ARG A 52 -6.00 -13.93 9.17
C ARG A 52 -4.73 -13.17 9.55
N PHE A 53 -4.07 -12.56 8.57
CA PHE A 53 -2.85 -11.77 8.80
C PHE A 53 -3.15 -10.54 9.65
N HIS A 54 -4.22 -9.80 9.35
CA HIS A 54 -4.69 -8.66 10.13
C HIS A 54 -5.13 -9.06 11.56
N GLY A 55 -5.64 -10.28 11.74
CA GLY A 55 -5.99 -10.84 13.04
C GLY A 55 -4.79 -11.26 13.91
N MET A 56 -3.55 -11.17 13.41
CA MET A 56 -2.36 -11.57 14.18
C MET A 56 -2.04 -10.60 15.32
N VAL A 57 -1.93 -11.13 16.53
CA VAL A 57 -1.40 -10.37 17.68
C VAL A 57 0.13 -10.33 17.58
N MET A 58 0.64 -9.14 17.27
CA MET A 58 2.08 -8.89 17.11
C MET A 58 2.62 -7.99 18.24
N PRO A 59 3.82 -8.30 18.77
CA PRO A 59 4.42 -7.55 19.87
C PRO A 59 5.15 -6.29 19.37
N PHE A 60 4.42 -5.39 18.70
CA PHE A 60 4.94 -4.12 18.19
C PHE A 60 4.13 -2.94 18.73
N ASN A 61 4.69 -1.73 18.64
CA ASN A 61 3.93 -0.52 18.91
C ASN A 61 2.72 -0.45 17.95
N LYS A 62 1.54 -0.20 18.52
CA LYS A 62 0.27 -0.14 17.79
C LYS A 62 -0.13 1.29 17.42
N GLU A 63 0.71 2.28 17.71
CA GLU A 63 0.47 3.64 17.21
C GLU A 63 0.79 3.73 15.72
N PRO A 64 -0.15 4.18 14.86
CA PRO A 64 0.03 4.23 13.41
C PRO A 64 0.85 5.45 12.95
N LYS A 65 2.01 5.69 13.59
CA LYS A 65 2.89 6.83 13.29
C LYS A 65 3.75 6.64 12.04
N TRP A 66 3.93 5.39 11.60
CA TRP A 66 4.89 5.06 10.54
C TRP A 66 4.55 5.71 9.19
N LEU A 67 3.29 5.68 8.77
CA LEU A 67 2.89 6.15 7.44
C LEU A 67 3.17 7.64 7.27
N PHE A 68 2.60 8.47 8.14
CA PHE A 68 2.77 9.92 8.08
C PHE A 68 4.19 10.36 8.39
N GLY A 69 4.85 9.76 9.40
CA GLY A 69 6.25 10.08 9.69
C GLY A 69 7.19 9.76 8.51
N THR A 70 6.91 8.70 7.76
CA THR A 70 7.67 8.38 6.54
C THR A 70 7.38 9.36 5.41
N MET A 71 6.12 9.76 5.20
CA MET A 71 5.77 10.74 4.16
C MET A 71 6.33 12.13 4.47
N GLU A 72 6.30 12.55 5.74
CA GLU A 72 6.93 13.80 6.22
C GLU A 72 8.43 13.78 5.91
N TRP A 73 9.12 12.70 6.28
CA TRP A 73 10.54 12.52 5.94
C TRP A 73 10.78 12.56 4.42
N TYR A 74 9.93 11.89 3.62
CA TYR A 74 10.07 11.93 2.16
C TYR A 74 9.92 13.35 1.61
N LEU A 75 8.95 14.12 2.09
CA LEU A 75 8.72 15.49 1.64
C LEU A 75 9.90 16.41 1.94
N GLU A 76 10.53 16.27 3.12
CA GLU A 76 11.76 16.99 3.47
C GLU A 76 12.91 16.65 2.52
N GLN A 77 13.10 15.36 2.19
CA GLN A 77 14.14 14.98 1.24
C GLN A 77 13.85 15.48 -0.18
N ILE A 78 12.58 15.54 -0.57
CA ILE A 78 12.14 16.03 -1.89
C ILE A 78 12.32 17.55 -2.01
N SER A 79 12.20 18.33 -0.93
CA SER A 79 12.36 19.79 -0.99
C SER A 79 13.74 20.17 -1.50
N GLU A 80 14.78 19.50 -0.99
CA GLU A 80 16.18 19.72 -1.35
C GLU A 80 16.63 18.95 -2.60
N LEU A 81 15.76 18.11 -3.16
CA LEU A 81 16.11 17.27 -4.29
C LEU A 81 16.32 18.09 -5.58
N THR A 82 17.40 17.78 -6.29
CA THR A 82 17.71 18.30 -7.62
C THR A 82 18.35 17.23 -8.52
N PHE A 83 18.20 17.40 -9.83
CA PHE A 83 18.78 16.53 -10.86
C PHE A 83 19.67 17.36 -11.80
N PRO A 84 20.86 16.87 -12.17
CA PRO A 84 21.68 17.50 -13.21
C PRO A 84 21.03 17.40 -14.60
N GLU A 85 20.20 16.38 -14.84
CA GLU A 85 19.51 16.21 -16.12
C GLU A 85 18.28 17.11 -16.20
N GLU A 86 18.26 18.00 -17.20
CA GLU A 86 17.21 19.01 -17.40
C GLU A 86 15.80 18.39 -17.47
N GLU A 87 15.65 17.27 -18.16
CA GLU A 87 14.37 16.56 -18.30
C GLU A 87 13.84 16.01 -16.98
N LYS A 88 14.72 15.48 -16.12
CA LYS A 88 14.34 15.02 -14.78
C LYS A 88 13.98 16.20 -13.88
N LEU A 89 14.71 17.31 -13.99
CA LEU A 89 14.45 18.53 -13.24
C LEU A 89 13.09 19.14 -13.62
N LYS A 90 12.75 19.18 -14.92
CA LYS A 90 11.43 19.60 -15.41
C LYS A 90 10.30 18.76 -14.80
N LYS A 91 10.42 17.43 -14.83
CA LYS A 91 9.45 16.51 -14.21
C LYS A 91 9.33 16.72 -12.70
N LEU A 92 10.46 16.89 -12.00
CA LEU A 92 10.46 17.18 -10.56
C LEU A 92 9.74 18.49 -10.24
N ASN A 93 10.01 19.56 -11.00
CA ASN A 93 9.37 20.86 -10.80
C ASN A 93 7.85 20.79 -11.05
N HIS A 94 7.43 20.03 -12.05
CA HIS A 94 6.02 19.76 -12.28
C HIS A 94 5.39 19.03 -11.08
N LEU A 95 6.04 17.99 -10.56
CA LEU A 95 5.56 17.26 -9.38
C LEU A 95 5.50 18.16 -8.12
N LYS A 96 6.47 19.06 -7.94
CA LYS A 96 6.47 20.03 -6.83
C LYS A 96 5.33 21.06 -6.94
N SER A 97 4.82 21.33 -8.15
CA SER A 97 3.72 22.28 -8.38
C SER A 97 2.38 21.84 -7.77
N TYR A 98 2.23 20.56 -7.45
CA TYR A 98 1.04 20.00 -6.78
C TYR A 98 0.87 20.43 -5.31
N ASN A 99 1.80 21.21 -4.75
CA ASN A 99 1.76 21.62 -3.35
C ASN A 99 1.61 20.43 -2.38
N LEU A 100 2.52 19.45 -2.53
CA LEU A 100 2.47 18.17 -1.82
C LEU A 100 2.38 18.32 -0.29
N GLN A 101 2.94 19.37 0.29
CA GLN A 101 2.84 19.66 1.72
C GLN A 101 1.39 19.95 2.16
N GLN A 102 0.66 20.76 1.39
CA GLN A 102 -0.76 21.01 1.66
C GLN A 102 -1.58 19.74 1.47
N GLU A 103 -1.31 19.00 0.40
CA GLU A 103 -2.03 17.75 0.10
C GLU A 103 -1.81 16.69 1.18
N MET A 104 -0.61 16.57 1.73
CA MET A 104 -0.33 15.67 2.85
C MET A 104 -1.16 16.03 4.09
N ARG A 105 -1.27 17.32 4.42
CA ARG A 105 -2.11 17.78 5.56
C ARG A 105 -3.58 17.43 5.36
N SER A 106 -4.14 17.73 4.20
CA SER A 106 -5.54 17.40 3.89
C SER A 106 -5.80 15.89 3.88
N LEU A 107 -4.86 15.10 3.36
CA LEU A 107 -4.94 13.64 3.40
C LEU A 107 -4.89 13.12 4.85
N ARG A 108 -4.03 13.68 5.69
CA ARG A 108 -3.92 13.31 7.11
C ARG A 108 -5.23 13.56 7.86
N GLU A 109 -5.81 14.75 7.71
CA GLU A 109 -7.09 15.11 8.32
C GLU A 109 -8.21 14.14 7.89
N LEU A 110 -8.27 13.80 6.60
CA LEU A 110 -9.25 12.84 6.07
C LEU A 110 -9.10 11.45 6.70
N LEU A 111 -7.88 10.95 6.83
CA LEU A 111 -7.63 9.61 7.37
C LEU A 111 -7.80 9.55 8.88
N GLU A 112 -7.45 10.61 9.61
CA GLU A 112 -7.73 10.72 11.05
C GLU A 112 -9.24 10.76 11.34
N ALA A 113 -10.03 11.32 10.41
CA ALA A 113 -11.50 11.30 10.45
C ALA A 113 -12.14 10.00 9.92
N THR A 114 -11.34 8.98 9.57
CA THR A 114 -11.82 7.69 9.04
C THR A 114 -11.58 6.60 10.08
N PRO A 115 -12.64 6.06 10.71
CA PRO A 115 -12.49 4.95 11.64
C PRO A 115 -11.95 3.71 10.90
N SER A 116 -10.67 3.39 11.13
CA SER A 116 -10.01 2.20 10.57
C SER A 116 -9.25 1.50 11.70
N PRO A 117 -9.52 0.20 11.96
CA PRO A 117 -8.83 -0.54 13.00
C PRO A 117 -7.32 -0.63 12.72
N VAL A 118 -6.50 -0.30 13.72
CA VAL A 118 -5.05 -0.49 13.60
C VAL A 118 -4.71 -1.97 13.73
N VAL A 119 -4.30 -2.57 12.62
CA VAL A 119 -3.92 -3.98 12.51
C VAL A 119 -2.49 -4.13 12.00
N PHE A 120 -1.94 -5.34 12.09
CA PHE A 120 -0.65 -5.64 11.48
C PHE A 120 -0.80 -5.78 9.97
N CYS A 121 -0.19 -4.86 9.20
CA CYS A 121 -0.35 -4.77 7.75
C CYS A 121 0.95 -5.11 7.00
N HIS A 122 0.82 -5.65 5.78
CA HIS A 122 1.95 -5.88 4.87
C HIS A 122 2.47 -4.57 4.25
N ASN A 123 1.58 -3.59 4.02
CA ASN A 123 1.84 -2.24 3.46
C ASN A 123 2.39 -2.18 2.01
N ASP A 124 2.86 -3.29 1.44
CA ASP A 124 3.32 -3.34 0.05
C ASP A 124 2.72 -4.54 -0.71
N VAL A 125 1.43 -4.48 -0.92
CA VAL A 125 0.68 -5.51 -1.66
C VAL A 125 0.54 -4.96 -3.09
N GLN A 126 1.38 -5.41 -4.03
CA GLN A 126 1.39 -5.02 -5.47
C GLN A 126 1.29 -6.27 -6.33
N GLU A 127 0.76 -6.32 -7.57
CA GLU A 127 0.47 -7.56 -8.34
C GLU A 127 1.52 -8.70 -8.40
N GLY A 128 2.79 -8.46 -8.03
CA GLY A 128 3.67 -9.52 -7.50
C GLY A 128 3.29 -10.11 -6.12
N GLN A 129 2.15 -9.71 -5.54
CA GLN A 129 1.59 -9.83 -4.17
C GLN A 129 0.11 -9.32 -4.01
N CYS A 130 -0.41 -8.30 -4.74
CA CYS A 130 -1.81 -8.03 -5.19
C CYS A 130 -2.01 -6.57 -5.69
N GLY A 131 -2.44 -6.32 -6.93
CA GLY A 131 -2.61 -4.98 -7.53
C GLY A 131 -4.05 -4.45 -7.55
N VAL A 132 -4.17 -3.16 -7.18
CA VAL A 132 -5.17 -2.13 -7.54
C VAL A 132 -6.60 -2.60 -7.84
N MET A 133 -7.48 -2.53 -6.83
CA MET A 133 -8.94 -2.56 -7.00
C MET A 133 -9.48 -1.13 -6.96
N ALA A 134 -9.62 -0.50 -8.12
CA ALA A 134 -10.34 0.77 -8.22
C ALA A 134 -11.86 0.51 -8.29
N ALA A 135 -12.59 1.27 -7.46
CA ALA A 135 -13.99 1.67 -7.52
C ALA A 135 -15.02 0.64 -8.07
N LEU A 136 -15.84 0.10 -7.16
CA LEU A 136 -17.14 -0.54 -7.43
C LEU A 136 -17.14 -1.62 -8.53
N SER A 137 -16.01 -2.30 -8.71
CA SER A 137 -15.96 -3.47 -9.58
C SER A 137 -16.45 -4.70 -8.78
N LEU A 138 -17.26 -5.57 -9.39
CA LEU A 138 -17.70 -6.84 -8.79
C LEU A 138 -16.57 -7.62 -8.07
N PRO A 139 -15.32 -7.62 -8.56
CA PRO A 139 -14.18 -8.19 -7.85
C PRO A 139 -13.91 -7.59 -6.46
N GLN A 140 -14.08 -6.28 -6.26
CA GLN A 140 -13.78 -5.61 -4.98
C GLN A 140 -14.77 -6.00 -3.88
N LEU A 141 -16.08 -6.00 -4.20
CA LEU A 141 -17.11 -6.47 -3.28
C LEU A 141 -16.94 -7.96 -2.94
N HIS A 142 -16.55 -8.77 -3.93
CA HIS A 142 -16.24 -10.18 -3.72
C HIS A 142 -15.10 -10.37 -2.70
N PHE A 143 -14.02 -9.58 -2.83
CA PHE A 143 -12.92 -9.59 -1.87
C PHE A 143 -13.39 -9.19 -0.46
N ILE A 144 -14.10 -8.06 -0.34
CA ILE A 144 -14.59 -7.52 0.95
C ILE A 144 -15.46 -8.54 1.67
N ARG A 145 -16.40 -9.17 0.95
CA ARG A 145 -17.28 -10.21 1.51
C ARG A 145 -16.52 -11.35 2.13
N HIS A 146 -15.53 -11.88 1.42
CA HIS A 146 -14.74 -13.00 1.92
C HIS A 146 -13.80 -12.58 3.06
N TYR A 147 -13.23 -11.38 3.00
CA TYR A 147 -12.42 -10.82 4.08
C TYR A 147 -13.23 -10.65 5.37
N LEU A 148 -14.38 -9.98 5.31
CA LEU A 148 -15.27 -9.74 6.44
C LEU A 148 -15.84 -11.04 7.00
N SER A 149 -16.19 -11.99 6.12
CA SER A 149 -16.71 -13.28 6.55
C SER A 149 -15.68 -14.07 7.35
N GLU A 150 -14.42 -14.11 6.90
CA GLU A 150 -13.33 -14.72 7.66
C GLU A 150 -13.11 -14.01 9.00
N ALA A 151 -13.13 -12.67 9.00
CA ALA A 151 -12.93 -11.87 10.22
C ALA A 151 -14.04 -12.09 11.27
N ALA A 152 -15.27 -12.37 10.82
CA ALA A 152 -16.43 -12.61 11.66
C ALA A 152 -16.69 -14.10 11.95
N GLY A 153 -15.70 -14.98 11.74
CA GLY A 153 -15.83 -16.41 12.03
C GLY A 153 -16.83 -17.14 11.11
N CYS A 154 -16.78 -16.86 9.81
CA CYS A 154 -17.66 -17.38 8.75
C CYS A 154 -19.10 -16.85 8.77
N SER A 155 -19.36 -15.74 9.47
CA SER A 155 -20.64 -15.02 9.38
C SER A 155 -20.74 -14.25 8.06
N LYS A 156 -21.95 -14.02 7.53
CA LYS A 156 -22.14 -13.17 6.35
C LYS A 156 -22.07 -11.69 6.77
N ALA A 157 -21.28 -10.90 6.03
CA ALA A 157 -21.28 -9.45 6.19
C ALA A 157 -22.63 -8.85 5.79
N THR A 158 -23.03 -7.79 6.48
CA THR A 158 -24.21 -7.00 6.10
C THR A 158 -23.86 -6.02 4.99
N PRO A 159 -24.84 -5.58 4.16
CA PRO A 159 -24.60 -4.55 3.15
C PRO A 159 -23.99 -3.26 3.72
N HIS A 160 -24.38 -2.90 4.95
CA HIS A 160 -23.84 -1.74 5.63
C HIS A 160 -22.35 -1.88 5.95
N GLN A 161 -21.91 -3.05 6.44
CA GLN A 161 -20.49 -3.32 6.68
C GLN A 161 -19.67 -3.32 5.38
N GLU A 162 -20.25 -3.81 4.28
CA GLU A 162 -19.60 -3.74 2.95
C GLU A 162 -19.40 -2.29 2.51
N GLU A 163 -20.40 -1.42 2.71
CA GLU A 163 -20.35 0.00 2.35
C GLU A 163 -19.37 0.82 3.21
N GLU A 164 -19.34 0.57 4.52
CA GLU A 164 -18.35 1.16 5.43
C GLU A 164 -16.93 0.78 5.02
N MET A 165 -16.68 -0.51 4.75
CA MET A 165 -15.38 -0.99 4.30
C MET A 165 -14.98 -0.40 2.94
N LEU A 166 -15.91 -0.24 2.01
CA LEU A 166 -15.65 0.43 0.73
C LEU A 166 -15.24 1.89 0.93
N THR A 167 -15.92 2.61 1.82
CA THR A 167 -15.61 4.00 2.14
C THR A 167 -14.22 4.12 2.75
N GLU A 168 -13.90 3.25 3.71
CA GLU A 168 -12.58 3.14 4.32
C GLU A 168 -11.50 2.90 3.27
N ILE A 169 -11.63 1.84 2.47
CA ILE A 169 -10.66 1.46 1.43
C ILE A 169 -10.44 2.60 0.44
N ASN A 170 -11.52 3.26 -0.01
CA ASN A 170 -11.42 4.36 -0.95
C ASN A 170 -10.63 5.55 -0.40
N ARG A 171 -10.76 5.86 0.90
CA ARG A 171 -9.96 6.92 1.52
C ARG A 171 -8.50 6.52 1.66
N PHE A 172 -8.21 5.29 2.10
CA PHE A 172 -6.84 4.79 2.22
C PHE A 172 -6.14 4.55 0.87
N ALA A 173 -6.89 4.39 -0.23
CA ALA A 173 -6.33 4.37 -1.58
C ALA A 173 -5.61 5.68 -1.93
N LEU A 174 -6.12 6.83 -1.46
CA LEU A 174 -5.43 8.13 -1.60
C LEU A 174 -4.05 8.09 -0.93
N ALA A 175 -3.98 7.58 0.29
CA ALA A 175 -2.71 7.41 1.01
C ALA A 175 -1.73 6.54 0.25
N SER A 176 -2.19 5.43 -0.34
CA SER A 176 -1.35 4.58 -1.18
C SER A 176 -0.78 5.37 -2.37
N HIS A 177 -1.63 6.05 -3.15
CA HIS A 177 -1.17 6.85 -4.28
C HIS A 177 -0.15 7.92 -3.88
N PHE A 178 -0.44 8.65 -2.80
CA PHE A 178 0.43 9.70 -2.31
C PHE A 178 1.79 9.15 -1.84
N PHE A 179 1.77 8.12 -0.99
CA PHE A 179 2.97 7.48 -0.45
C PHE A 179 3.91 6.97 -1.54
N TRP A 180 3.38 6.20 -2.49
CA TRP A 180 4.19 5.61 -3.55
C TRP A 180 4.64 6.65 -4.59
N GLY A 181 3.88 7.73 -4.76
CA GLY A 181 4.32 8.91 -5.53
C GLY A 181 5.58 9.53 -4.93
N LEU A 182 5.55 9.85 -3.62
CA LEU A 182 6.70 10.39 -2.89
C LEU A 182 7.90 9.44 -2.90
N TRP A 183 7.67 8.16 -2.57
CA TRP A 183 8.70 7.12 -2.61
C TRP A 183 9.39 7.10 -3.98
N SER A 184 8.62 7.14 -5.07
CA SER A 184 9.16 7.05 -6.42
C SER A 184 9.99 8.28 -6.79
N ILE A 185 9.61 9.49 -6.35
CA ILE A 185 10.44 10.69 -6.56
C ILE A 185 11.83 10.51 -5.95
N LEU A 186 11.91 9.99 -4.72
CA LEU A 186 13.20 9.76 -4.08
C LEU A 186 13.99 8.66 -4.77
N GLN A 187 13.34 7.55 -5.14
CA GLN A 187 14.00 6.45 -5.85
C GLN A 187 14.61 6.88 -7.18
N ALA A 188 14.06 7.90 -7.85
CA ALA A 188 14.66 8.46 -9.07
C ALA A 188 16.11 8.98 -8.89
N LYS A 189 16.51 9.28 -7.64
CA LYS A 189 17.86 9.73 -7.27
C LYS A 189 18.73 8.60 -6.71
N ILE A 190 18.16 7.70 -5.91
CA ILE A 190 18.92 6.72 -5.11
C ILE A 190 18.97 5.32 -5.71
N SER A 191 18.00 4.96 -6.55
CA SER A 191 17.92 3.60 -7.10
C SER A 191 18.86 3.43 -8.28
N THR A 192 19.51 2.26 -8.34
CA THR A 192 20.28 1.81 -9.50
C THR A 192 19.45 1.00 -10.49
N ILE A 193 18.19 0.69 -10.16
CA ILE A 193 17.30 -0.09 -11.01
C ILE A 193 16.84 0.80 -12.18
N PRO A 194 16.97 0.35 -13.45
CA PRO A 194 16.53 1.12 -14.61
C PRO A 194 15.00 1.11 -14.71
N PHE A 195 14.36 2.02 -13.99
CA PHE A 195 12.91 2.16 -13.93
C PHE A 195 12.51 3.63 -14.09
N GLY A 196 11.35 3.88 -14.73
CA GLY A 196 10.80 5.22 -14.99
C GLY A 196 10.21 5.86 -13.74
N TYR A 197 11.01 6.10 -12.70
CA TYR A 197 10.55 6.54 -11.38
C TYR A 197 9.77 7.86 -11.39
N LEU A 198 10.21 8.87 -12.15
CA LEU A 198 9.47 10.14 -12.22
C LEU A 198 8.15 10.02 -12.98
N ASP A 199 8.10 9.16 -14.01
CA ASP A 199 6.87 8.88 -14.76
C ASP A 199 5.88 8.07 -13.92
N TYR A 200 6.39 7.12 -13.13
CA TYR A 200 5.59 6.40 -12.16
C TYR A 200 5.05 7.35 -11.09
N ALA A 201 5.88 8.23 -10.53
CA ALA A 201 5.43 9.24 -9.56
C ALA A 201 4.30 10.10 -10.12
N GLN A 202 4.46 10.60 -11.36
CA GLN A 202 3.43 11.35 -12.06
C GLN A 202 2.12 10.56 -12.16
N SER A 203 2.19 9.32 -12.63
CA SER A 203 1.03 8.43 -12.74
C SER A 203 0.32 8.22 -11.39
N ARG A 204 1.10 8.13 -10.28
CA ARG A 204 0.55 7.98 -8.93
C ARG A 204 -0.17 9.24 -8.46
N PHE A 205 0.39 10.43 -8.70
CA PHE A 205 -0.26 11.69 -8.32
C PHE A 205 -1.48 12.00 -9.19
N ASP A 206 -1.44 11.70 -10.49
CA ASP A 206 -2.62 11.81 -11.36
C ASP A 206 -3.77 10.94 -10.85
N ALA A 207 -3.48 9.69 -10.48
CA ALA A 207 -4.46 8.79 -9.87
C ALA A 207 -4.96 9.30 -8.51
N TYR A 208 -4.08 9.86 -7.67
CA TYR A 208 -4.46 10.48 -6.41
C TYR A 208 -5.49 11.61 -6.63
N PHE A 209 -5.20 12.56 -7.52
CA PHE A 209 -6.10 13.69 -7.76
C PHE A 209 -7.42 13.27 -8.42
N GLN A 210 -7.37 12.34 -9.37
CA GLN A 210 -8.57 11.77 -9.98
C GLN A 210 -9.45 11.05 -8.95
N HIS A 211 -8.85 10.31 -8.03
CA HIS A 211 -9.58 9.58 -6.99
C HIS A 211 -10.11 10.52 -5.91
N LYS A 212 -9.33 11.53 -5.53
CA LYS A 212 -9.73 12.58 -4.57
C LYS A 212 -11.00 13.28 -5.05
N ALA A 213 -11.06 13.65 -6.33
CA ALA A 213 -12.23 14.27 -6.95
C ALA A 213 -13.51 13.39 -6.93
N ARG A 214 -13.37 12.07 -6.75
CA ARG A 214 -14.51 11.13 -6.65
C ARG A 214 -14.92 10.83 -5.21
N CYS A 215 -14.04 11.07 -4.25
CA CYS A 215 -14.26 10.81 -2.82
C CYS A 215 -14.57 12.08 -2.00
N SER A 216 -14.54 13.25 -2.65
CA SER A 216 -14.89 14.55 -2.07
C SER A 216 -16.38 14.81 -2.15
#